data_AF-A0AA96X5F9-F1
#
_entry.id   AF-A0AA96X5F9-F1
#
_cell.length_a   1.000
_cell.length_b   1.000
_cell.length_c   1.000
_cell.angle_alpha   90.00
_cell.angle_beta   90.00
_cell.angle_gamma   90.00
#
_symmetry.space_group_name_H-M   'P 1'
#
loop_
_entity.id
_entity.type
_entity.pdbx_description
1 polymer ?
#
loop_
_entity_poly.entity_id
_entity_poly.type
_entity_poly.pdbx_seq_one_letter_code
_entity_poly.pdbx_strand_id
1 'polypeptide(L)'
;MFRILLMAISIFLSVSVTAEDFIVGKLEEVTVEDKSFSKVEHLFLIKDEVSGNYFFLDKKKIKGLSVKHGDRISIDAEYEGSQIVEVRHISLL
;
A
#
# COMPACT_ATOMS: atom_id res chain seq x y z
N MET A 1 28.81 19.81 -31.19
CA MET A 1 28.96 19.19 -29.84
C MET A 1 27.71 19.35 -28.97
N PHE A 2 27.05 20.52 -28.91
CA PHE A 2 25.82 20.74 -28.09
C PHE A 2 24.60 19.83 -28.41
N ARG A 3 24.48 19.33 -29.64
CA ARG A 3 23.34 18.51 -30.08
C ARG A 3 23.30 17.10 -29.47
N ILE A 4 24.46 16.54 -29.09
CA ILE A 4 24.56 15.18 -28.54
C ILE A 4 24.17 15.19 -27.04
N LEU A 5 24.51 16.29 -26.35
CA LEU A 5 24.18 16.47 -24.94
C LEU A 5 22.66 16.56 -24.70
N LEU A 6 21.94 17.27 -25.59
CA LEU A 6 20.48 17.37 -25.52
C LEU A 6 19.79 16.02 -25.76
N MET A 7 20.35 15.18 -26.63
CA MET A 7 19.82 13.85 -26.92
C MET A 7 19.97 12.88 -25.73
N ALA A 8 21.07 13.02 -24.97
CA ALA A 8 21.28 12.24 -23.75
C ALA A 8 20.29 12.62 -22.62
N ILE A 9 19.92 13.90 -22.53
CA ILE A 9 18.97 14.39 -21.52
C ILE A 9 17.53 13.94 -21.82
N SER A 10 17.12 13.88 -23.09
CA SER A 10 15.77 13.41 -23.46
C SER A 10 15.53 11.94 -23.14
N ILE A 11 16.58 11.10 -23.16
CA ILE A 11 16.45 9.67 -22.84
C ILE A 11 16.26 9.49 -21.34
N PHE A 12 16.94 10.28 -20.50
CA PHE A 12 16.81 10.19 -19.05
C PHE A 12 15.41 10.60 -18.53
N LEU A 13 14.72 11.53 -19.19
CA LEU A 13 13.38 11.96 -18.77
C LEU A 13 12.28 10.93 -19.08
N SER A 14 12.54 9.95 -19.94
CA SER A 14 11.52 8.98 -20.37
C SER A 14 11.28 7.85 -19.36
N VAL A 15 12.12 7.74 -18.31
CA VAL A 15 12.13 6.60 -17.37
C VAL A 15 11.40 6.91 -16.06
N SER A 16 10.81 8.10 -15.92
CA SER A 16 9.86 8.37 -14.83
C SER A 16 8.49 7.77 -15.15
N VAL A 17 8.45 6.48 -15.47
CA VAL A 17 7.23 5.68 -15.39
C VAL A 17 6.87 5.63 -13.92
N THR A 18 5.81 6.36 -13.61
CA THR A 18 5.09 6.36 -12.33
C THR A 18 4.91 4.92 -11.87
N ALA A 19 5.63 4.54 -10.82
CA ALA A 19 5.18 3.48 -9.95
C ALA A 19 3.81 3.95 -9.44
N GLU A 20 2.75 3.44 -10.05
CA GLU A 20 1.45 3.51 -9.40
C GLU A 20 1.61 2.71 -8.11
N ASP A 21 1.53 3.39 -6.96
CA ASP A 21 1.74 2.81 -5.63
C ASP A 21 0.52 1.96 -5.23
N PHE A 22 0.23 0.93 -6.02
CA PHE A 22 -0.75 -0.08 -5.70
C PHE A 22 -0.12 -1.14 -4.82
N ILE A 23 -0.66 -1.29 -3.61
CA ILE A 23 -0.34 -2.39 -2.71
C ILE A 23 -1.23 -3.57 -3.12
N VAL A 24 -0.63 -4.64 -3.62
CA VAL A 24 -1.37 -5.84 -4.02
C VAL A 24 -1.01 -6.98 -3.08
N GLY A 25 -1.97 -7.50 -2.34
CA GLY A 25 -1.67 -8.50 -1.35
C GLY A 25 -2.87 -9.17 -0.72
N LYS A 26 -2.55 -10.13 0.14
CA LYS A 26 -3.56 -10.85 0.94
C LYS A 26 -3.77 -10.13 2.28
N LEU A 27 -5.05 -9.97 2.64
CA LEU A 27 -5.46 -9.42 3.94
C LEU A 27 -5.28 -10.45 5.06
N GLU A 28 -4.41 -10.17 6.01
CA GLU A 28 -4.25 -10.94 7.25
C GLU A 28 -4.81 -10.13 8.43
N GLU A 29 -5.68 -10.71 9.26
CA GLU A 29 -6.22 -10.00 10.42
C GLU A 29 -5.27 -10.21 11.61
N VAL A 30 -4.83 -9.12 12.20
CA VAL A 30 -3.93 -9.12 13.35
C VAL A 30 -4.58 -8.35 14.48
N THR A 31 -4.78 -9.04 15.61
CA THR A 31 -5.24 -8.42 16.84
C THR A 31 -4.03 -8.02 17.65
N VAL A 32 -3.82 -6.72 17.82
CA VAL A 32 -2.77 -6.20 18.70
C VAL A 32 -3.41 -5.84 20.03
N GLU A 33 -3.06 -6.58 21.07
CA GLU A 33 -3.41 -6.25 22.45
C GLU A 33 -2.31 -5.37 23.05
N ASP A 34 -2.61 -4.10 23.27
CA ASP A 34 -1.74 -3.26 24.08
C ASP A 34 -2.00 -3.54 25.56
N LYS A 35 -1.07 -4.27 26.19
CA LYS A 35 -1.10 -4.63 27.61
C LYS A 35 -1.13 -3.42 28.55
N SER A 36 -0.78 -2.23 28.07
CA SER A 36 -0.72 -1.01 28.88
C SER A 36 -2.05 -0.27 28.95
N PHE A 37 -2.91 -0.41 27.92
CA PHE A 37 -4.11 0.42 27.76
C PHE A 37 -5.42 -0.36 27.66
N SER A 38 -5.40 -1.69 27.79
CA SER A 38 -6.60 -2.54 27.73
C SER A 38 -7.43 -2.29 26.46
N LYS A 39 -6.75 -1.90 25.37
CA LYS A 39 -7.35 -1.50 24.11
C LYS A 39 -6.97 -2.54 23.07
N VAL A 40 -7.96 -3.27 22.60
CA VAL A 40 -7.82 -4.25 21.52
C VAL A 40 -7.96 -3.48 20.21
N GLU A 41 -6.87 -3.34 19.46
CA GLU A 41 -6.93 -2.74 18.12
C GLU A 41 -6.91 -3.84 17.07
N HIS A 42 -7.99 -3.91 16.29
CA HIS A 42 -8.12 -4.82 15.16
C HIS A 42 -7.51 -4.15 13.93
N LEU A 43 -6.34 -4.63 13.53
CA LEU A 43 -5.63 -4.17 12.35
C LEU A 43 -5.67 -5.26 11.29
N PHE A 44 -5.66 -4.83 10.04
CA PHE A 44 -5.36 -5.68 8.92
C PHE A 44 -3.92 -5.47 8.50
N LEU A 45 -3.22 -6.56 8.25
CA LEU A 45 -1.89 -6.61 7.69
C LEU A 45 -2.02 -7.01 6.23
N ILE A 46 -1.38 -6.27 5.33
CA ILE A 46 -1.30 -6.63 3.93
C ILE A 46 0.17 -6.80 3.58
N LYS A 47 0.52 -7.99 3.10
CA LYS A 47 1.83 -8.22 2.52
C LYS A 47 1.75 -7.91 1.03
N ASP A 48 2.45 -6.86 0.62
CA ASP A 48 2.56 -6.53 -0.80
C ASP A 48 3.35 -7.62 -1.53
N GLU A 49 2.77 -8.16 -2.60
CA GLU A 49 3.36 -9.21 -3.42
C GLU A 49 4.48 -8.65 -4.31
N VAL A 50 4.42 -7.36 -4.65
CA VAL A 50 5.40 -6.70 -5.52
C VAL A 50 6.65 -6.35 -4.73
N SER A 51 6.51 -5.57 -3.66
CA SER A 51 7.64 -5.11 -2.85
C SER A 51 8.04 -6.06 -1.73
N GLY A 52 7.19 -7.03 -1.36
CA GLY A 52 7.41 -7.92 -0.22
C GLY A 52 7.23 -7.26 1.15
N ASN A 53 6.90 -5.97 1.18
CA ASN A 53 6.72 -5.20 2.41
C ASN A 53 5.38 -5.48 3.07
N TYR A 54 5.32 -5.23 4.38
CA TYR A 54 4.11 -5.36 5.17
C TYR A 54 3.54 -3.99 5.48
N PHE A 55 2.23 -3.85 5.28
CA PHE A 55 1.48 -2.62 5.52
C PHE A 55 0.35 -2.87 6.52
N PHE A 56 0.19 -1.96 7.47
CA PHE A 56 -0.88 -1.98 8.47
C PHE A 56 -2.03 -1.08 8.05
N LEU A 57 -3.23 -1.63 8.10
CA LEU A 57 -4.48 -0.97 7.75
C LEU A 57 -5.45 -1.06 8.92
N ASP A 58 -5.91 0.09 9.42
CA ASP A 58 -6.94 0.12 10.46
C ASP A 58 -8.29 -0.36 9.88
N LYS A 59 -8.90 -1.36 10.54
CA LYS A 59 -10.23 -1.90 10.18
C LYS A 59 -11.31 -0.82 10.12
N LYS A 60 -11.15 0.29 10.83
CA LYS A 60 -12.06 1.45 10.75
C LYS A 60 -12.02 2.13 9.39
N LYS A 61 -10.88 2.18 8.71
CA LYS A 61 -10.71 2.85 7.41
C LYS A 61 -11.35 2.11 6.25
N ILE A 62 -11.59 0.80 6.41
CA ILE A 62 -12.25 -0.05 5.41
C ILE A 62 -13.66 -0.47 5.81
N LYS A 63 -14.21 0.17 6.85
CA LYS A 63 -15.54 -0.15 7.41
C LYS A 63 -16.63 0.28 6.41
N GLY A 64 -16.98 -0.63 5.51
CA GLY A 64 -17.93 -0.39 4.41
C GLY A 64 -17.57 -1.14 3.12
N LEU A 65 -16.33 -1.62 3.01
CA LEU A 65 -15.89 -2.46 1.91
C LEU A 65 -16.16 -3.93 2.25
N SER A 66 -16.60 -4.73 1.26
CA SER A 66 -16.89 -6.16 1.42
C SER A 66 -15.62 -7.01 1.43
N VAL A 67 -14.59 -6.58 2.15
CA VAL A 67 -13.30 -7.26 2.26
C VAL A 67 -13.21 -8.06 3.56
N LYS A 68 -12.67 -9.27 3.48
CA LYS A 68 -12.53 -10.23 4.58
C LYS A 68 -11.08 -10.65 4.75
N HIS A 69 -10.79 -11.23 5.92
CA HIS A 69 -9.55 -11.94 6.13
C HIS A 69 -9.37 -13.03 5.06
N GLY A 70 -8.20 -13.06 4.45
CA GLY A 70 -7.83 -14.00 3.42
C GLY A 70 -8.13 -13.55 2.00
N ASP A 71 -8.87 -12.45 1.83
CA ASP A 71 -9.12 -11.89 0.50
C ASP A 71 -7.84 -11.30 -0.08
N ARG A 72 -7.68 -11.47 -1.38
CA ARG A 72 -6.62 -10.80 -2.15
C ARG A 72 -7.18 -9.49 -2.68
N ILE A 73 -6.51 -8.39 -2.38
CA ILE A 73 -6.97 -7.06 -2.76
C ILE A 73 -5.84 -6.25 -3.36
N SER A 74 -6.24 -5.29 -4.20
CA SER A 74 -5.40 -4.20 -4.67
C SER A 74 -5.86 -2.92 -4.00
N ILE A 75 -4.94 -2.21 -3.34
CA ILE A 75 -5.22 -0.95 -2.65
C ILE A 75 -4.41 0.17 -3.29
N ASP A 76 -5.10 1.24 -3.67
CA ASP A 76 -4.51 2.55 -3.86
C ASP A 76 -4.62 3.31 -2.53
N ALA A 77 -3.48 3.52 -1.88
CA ALA A 77 -3.41 4.14 -0.58
C ALA A 77 -2.16 4.99 -0.43
N GLU A 78 -2.29 6.04 0.38
CA GLU A 78 -1.16 6.80 0.88
C GLU A 78 -0.66 6.16 2.18
N TYR A 79 0.64 5.91 2.25
CA TYR A 79 1.28 5.28 3.39
C TYR A 79 2.51 6.05 3.84
N GLU A 80 2.75 6.03 5.15
CA GLU A 80 3.95 6.60 5.77
C GLU A 80 4.73 5.44 6.42
N GLY A 81 5.86 5.08 5.82
CA GLY A 81 6.58 3.86 6.19
C GLY A 81 5.75 2.60 5.92
N SER A 82 5.33 1.92 6.98
CA SER A 82 4.50 0.69 6.91
C SER A 82 3.04 0.92 7.29
N GLN A 83 2.62 2.15 7.56
CA GLN A 83 1.25 2.44 8.00
C GLN A 83 0.45 3.10 6.89
N ILE A 84 -0.71 2.54 6.55
CA ILE A 84 -1.64 3.15 5.60
C ILE A 84 -2.38 4.31 6.29
N VAL A 85 -2.12 5.51 5.79
CA VAL A 85 -2.67 6.77 6.29
C VAL A 85 -4.01 7.07 5.64
N GLU A 86 -4.15 6.83 4.34
CA GLU A 86 -5.40 7.08 3.63
C GLU A 86 -5.63 6.03 2.53
N VAL A 87 -6.86 5.56 2.40
CA VAL A 87 -7.26 4.62 1.36
C VAL A 87 -8.06 5.39 0.32
N ARG A 88 -7.56 5.46 -0.91
CA ARG A 88 -8.23 6.12 -2.04
C ARG A 88 -9.15 5.15 -2.77
N HIS A 89 -8.67 3.94 -3.04
CA HIS A 89 -9.43 2.92 -3.75
C HIS A 89 -9.03 1.50 -3.33
N ILE A 90 -10.01 0.58 -3.30
CA ILE A 90 -9.78 -0.84 -3.02
C ILE A 90 -10.56 -1.69 -4.03
N SER A 91 -9.90 -2.71 -4.57
CA SER A 91 -10.50 -3.70 -5.45
C SER A 91 -10.22 -5.11 -4.94
N LEU A 92 -11.23 -5.98 -5.01
CA LEU A 92 -11.11 -7.42 -4.79
C LEU A 92 -10.57 -8.09 -6.06
N LEU A 93 -9.62 -9.01 -5.90
CA LEU A 93 -8.99 -9.77 -6.97
C LEU A 93 -9.36 -11.26 -6.93
#